data_AF-A0A3N5CF35-F1
#
_entry.id   AF-A0A3N5CF35-F1
#
_cell.length_a   1.000
_cell.length_b   1.000
_cell.length_c   1.000
_cell.angle_alpha   90.00
_cell.angle_beta   90.00
_cell.angle_gamma   90.00
#
_symmetry.space_group_name_H-M   'P 1'
#
loop_
_entity.id
_entity.type
_entity.pdbx_description
1 polymer ?
#
loop_
_entity_poly.entity_id
_entity_poly.type
_entity_poly.pdbx_seq_one_letter_code
_entity_poly.pdbx_strand_id
1 'polypeptide(L)'
;MSATSAVISVAILVASFILAMASFYIISDETKQTKKTYIEEVLSFVTNFIILIWIGKIVFNVSTFIKDPIVVLAYPSHSSAFYFAFVISLLLVVRKVIQKKVQLALFSYTTIGIVLLASFFYEFMDLVWQDNTYGWRYLTLLVTLTIIFVVLNTYLSKQLLSGLILIIWGTGQWLLAMTLPFTTVFGYLISPWFFVVLMIIGVVLMFINNRKQVTS
;
A
#
# COMPACT_ATOMS: atom_id res chain seq x y z
N MET A 1 15.44 -1.84 -25.27
CA MET A 1 14.80 -2.92 -24.49
C MET A 1 14.43 -2.50 -23.06
N SER A 2 15.18 -1.64 -22.35
CA SER A 2 14.82 -1.22 -20.98
C SER A 2 13.62 -0.26 -20.87
N ALA A 3 13.39 0.58 -21.89
CA ALA A 3 12.23 1.49 -21.89
C ALA A 3 10.89 0.73 -21.95
N THR A 4 10.81 -0.32 -22.78
CA THR A 4 9.60 -1.15 -22.92
C THR A 4 9.26 -1.90 -21.62
N SER A 5 10.24 -2.48 -20.93
CA SER A 5 10.01 -3.15 -19.64
C SER A 5 9.57 -2.19 -18.54
N ALA A 6 10.10 -0.96 -18.52
CA ALA A 6 9.68 0.06 -17.56
C ALA A 6 8.22 0.49 -17.80
N VAL A 7 7.82 0.69 -19.06
CA VAL A 7 6.44 1.00 -19.44
C VAL A 7 5.49 -0.13 -19.05
N ILE A 8 5.87 -1.39 -19.31
CA ILE A 8 5.07 -2.56 -18.92
C ILE A 8 4.88 -2.62 -17.39
N SER A 9 5.95 -2.42 -16.62
CA SER A 9 5.88 -2.46 -15.15
C SER A 9 4.94 -1.39 -14.59
N VAL A 10 4.98 -0.17 -15.14
CA VAL A 10 4.06 0.91 -14.76
C VAL A 10 2.63 0.59 -15.19
N ALA A 11 2.43 0.02 -16.38
CA ALA A 11 1.11 -0.39 -16.86
C ALA A 11 0.48 -1.46 -15.94
N ILE A 12 1.27 -2.47 -15.53
CA ILE A 12 0.84 -3.50 -14.57
C ILE A 12 0.45 -2.84 -13.24
N LEU A 13 1.26 -1.92 -12.71
CA LEU A 13 0.97 -1.20 -11.48
C LEU A 13 -0.37 -0.44 -11.57
N VAL A 14 -0.55 0.35 -12.62
CA VAL A 14 -1.77 1.15 -12.82
C VAL A 14 -2.99 0.23 -12.98
N ALA A 15 -2.88 -0.83 -13.81
CA ALA A 15 -3.95 -1.81 -13.99
C ALA A 15 -4.33 -2.48 -12.65
N SER A 16 -3.34 -2.81 -11.81
CA SER A 16 -3.56 -3.42 -10.49
C SER A 16 -4.41 -2.53 -9.59
N PHE A 17 -4.11 -1.23 -9.54
CA PHE A 17 -4.88 -0.27 -8.75
C PHE A 17 -6.29 -0.07 -9.30
N ILE A 18 -6.47 -0.04 -10.63
CA ILE A 18 -7.80 0.07 -11.24
C ILE A 18 -8.66 -1.15 -10.88
N LEU A 19 -8.12 -2.36 -11.05
CA LEU A 19 -8.79 -3.60 -10.69
C LEU A 19 -9.11 -3.64 -9.18
N ALA A 20 -8.17 -3.23 -8.34
CA ALA A 20 -8.37 -3.18 -6.89
C ALA A 20 -9.49 -2.22 -6.46
N MET A 21 -9.54 -1.02 -7.04
CA MET A 21 -10.61 -0.06 -6.77
C MET A 21 -11.96 -0.59 -7.23
N ALA A 22 -12.03 -1.24 -8.40
CA ALA A 22 -13.25 -1.86 -8.90
C ALA A 22 -13.71 -3.03 -8.01
N SER A 23 -12.81 -3.92 -7.63
CA SER A 23 -13.10 -5.04 -6.72
C SER A 23 -13.52 -4.55 -5.34
N PHE A 24 -12.83 -3.56 -4.77
CA PHE A 24 -13.20 -2.97 -3.48
C PHE A 24 -14.60 -2.33 -3.54
N TYR A 25 -14.94 -1.66 -4.65
CA TYR A 25 -16.26 -1.07 -4.84
C TYR A 25 -17.39 -2.10 -4.79
N ILE A 26 -17.15 -3.30 -5.33
CA ILE A 26 -18.09 -4.42 -5.33
C ILE A 26 -18.18 -5.08 -3.94
N ILE A 27 -17.02 -5.32 -3.30
CA ILE A 27 -16.92 -6.09 -2.05
C ILE A 27 -17.37 -5.32 -0.81
N SER A 28 -17.09 -4.01 -0.76
CA SER A 28 -17.37 -3.21 0.44
C SER A 28 -18.89 -3.13 0.72
N ASP A 29 -19.30 -3.12 1.98
CA ASP A 29 -20.71 -2.97 2.37
C ASP A 29 -21.15 -1.50 2.55
N GLU A 30 -20.24 -0.56 2.29
CA GLU A 30 -20.49 0.88 2.47
C GLU A 30 -21.49 1.42 1.45
N THR A 31 -22.14 2.55 1.76
CA THR A 31 -23.04 3.19 0.80
C THR A 31 -22.30 3.60 -0.48
N LYS A 32 -23.00 3.63 -1.61
CA LYS A 32 -22.42 4.01 -2.92
C LYS A 32 -21.66 5.34 -2.87
N GLN A 33 -22.23 6.32 -2.15
CA GLN A 33 -21.65 7.65 -1.99
C GLN A 33 -20.38 7.58 -1.12
N THR A 34 -20.44 6.93 0.05
CA THR A 34 -19.29 6.75 0.94
C THR A 34 -18.13 6.05 0.23
N LYS A 35 -18.41 4.95 -0.49
CA LYS A 35 -17.42 4.22 -1.28
C LYS A 35 -16.70 5.13 -2.26
N LYS A 36 -17.46 5.89 -3.06
CA LYS A 36 -16.91 6.79 -4.07
C LYS A 36 -15.99 7.84 -3.44
N THR A 37 -16.45 8.51 -2.38
CA THR A 37 -15.67 9.53 -1.69
C THR A 37 -14.34 8.99 -1.14
N TYR A 38 -14.35 7.82 -0.49
CA TYR A 38 -13.10 7.27 0.05
C TYR A 38 -12.19 6.65 -1.02
N ILE A 39 -12.73 6.13 -2.13
CA ILE A 39 -11.92 5.74 -3.29
C ILE A 39 -11.23 6.96 -3.90
N GLU A 40 -11.91 8.10 -4.03
CA GLU A 40 -11.32 9.35 -4.51
C GLU A 40 -10.21 9.86 -3.57
N GLU A 41 -10.41 9.78 -2.25
CA GLU A 41 -9.37 10.11 -1.27
C GLU A 41 -8.17 9.16 -1.35
N VAL A 42 -8.40 7.85 -1.57
CA VAL A 42 -7.31 6.88 -1.77
C VAL A 42 -6.58 7.13 -3.09
N LEU A 43 -7.29 7.46 -4.17
CA LEU A 43 -6.68 7.83 -5.45
C LEU A 43 -5.81 9.09 -5.29
N SER A 44 -6.31 10.10 -4.58
CA SER A 44 -5.54 11.30 -4.22
C SER A 44 -4.31 10.94 -3.39
N PHE A 45 -4.45 10.07 -2.39
CA PHE A 45 -3.34 9.59 -1.56
C PHE A 45 -2.28 8.85 -2.38
N VAL A 46 -2.68 7.91 -3.24
CA VAL A 46 -1.76 7.13 -4.10
C VAL A 46 -1.05 8.04 -5.10
N THR A 47 -1.78 8.99 -5.71
CA THR A 47 -1.20 9.97 -6.64
C THR A 47 -0.14 10.83 -5.94
N ASN A 48 -0.46 11.36 -4.76
CA ASN A 48 0.49 12.13 -3.94
C ASN A 48 1.68 11.27 -3.51
N PHE A 49 1.46 10.00 -3.16
CA PHE A 49 2.52 9.08 -2.80
C PHE A 49 3.50 8.84 -3.96
N ILE A 50 3.00 8.63 -5.18
CA ILE A 50 3.84 8.48 -6.39
C ILE A 50 4.65 9.76 -6.65
N ILE A 51 4.03 10.94 -6.55
CA ILE A 51 4.73 12.23 -6.69
C ILE A 51 5.82 12.36 -5.62
N LEU A 52 5.53 11.98 -4.38
CA LEU A 52 6.51 12.02 -3.29
C LEU A 52 7.66 11.02 -3.49
N ILE A 53 7.43 9.87 -4.13
CA ILE A 53 8.52 8.97 -4.53
C ILE A 53 9.44 9.70 -5.53
N TRP A 54 8.89 10.37 -6.54
CA TRP A 54 9.69 11.11 -7.52
C TRP A 54 10.47 12.25 -6.86
N ILE A 55 9.83 13.02 -5.97
CA ILE A 55 10.51 14.05 -5.17
C ILE A 55 11.63 13.41 -4.33
N GLY A 56 11.36 12.29 -3.66
CA GLY A 56 12.36 11.55 -2.88
C GLY A 56 13.56 11.13 -3.73
N LYS A 57 13.33 10.60 -4.94
CA LYS A 57 14.40 10.26 -5.89
C LYS A 57 15.28 11.47 -6.22
N ILE A 58 14.66 12.64 -6.46
CA ILE A 58 15.38 13.90 -6.72
C ILE A 58 16.18 14.33 -5.49
N VAL A 59 15.55 14.35 -4.30
CA VAL A 59 16.17 14.77 -3.04
C VAL A 59 17.39 13.92 -2.69
N PHE A 60 17.34 12.61 -2.93
CA PHE A 60 18.48 11.72 -2.64
C PHE A 60 19.55 11.68 -3.76
N ASN A 61 19.25 12.20 -4.95
CA ASN A 61 20.16 12.18 -6.11
C ASN A 61 20.30 13.56 -6.75
N VAL A 62 20.36 14.63 -5.95
CA VAL A 62 20.40 16.03 -6.44
C VAL A 62 21.55 16.26 -7.42
N SER A 63 22.74 15.70 -7.14
CA SER A 63 23.91 15.82 -8.01
C SER A 63 23.69 15.18 -9.38
N THR A 64 23.02 14.02 -9.44
CA THR A 64 22.65 13.34 -10.69
C THR A 64 21.54 14.10 -11.41
N PHE A 65 20.56 14.65 -10.68
CA PHE A 65 19.43 15.38 -11.25
C PHE A 65 19.88 16.64 -12.01
N ILE A 66 20.84 17.38 -11.46
CA ILE A 66 21.38 18.59 -12.11
C ILE A 66 22.12 18.24 -13.42
N LYS A 67 22.76 17.07 -13.48
CA LYS A 67 23.52 16.62 -14.65
C LYS A 67 22.63 16.00 -15.73
N ASP A 68 21.72 15.13 -15.32
CA ASP A 68 20.80 14.41 -16.19
C ASP A 68 19.47 14.12 -15.43
N PRO A 69 18.45 14.99 -15.59
CA PRO A 69 17.20 14.86 -14.85
C PRO A 69 16.39 13.63 -15.28
N ILE A 70 16.55 13.17 -16.53
CA ILE A 70 15.82 12.01 -17.06
C ILE A 70 16.34 10.73 -16.40
N VAL A 71 17.66 10.64 -16.17
CA VAL A 71 18.29 9.48 -15.52
C VAL A 71 17.81 9.30 -14.08
N VAL A 72 17.50 10.37 -13.35
CA VAL A 72 16.98 10.26 -11.97
C VAL A 72 15.59 9.64 -11.91
N LEU A 73 14.75 9.91 -12.92
CA LEU A 73 13.42 9.31 -13.01
C LEU A 73 13.50 7.82 -13.38
N ALA A 74 14.43 7.46 -14.27
CA ALA A 74 14.71 6.09 -14.67
C ALA A 74 15.56 5.30 -13.65
N TYR A 75 16.11 5.97 -12.63
CA TYR A 75 16.98 5.33 -11.65
C TYR A 75 16.23 4.22 -10.91
N PRO A 76 16.86 3.04 -10.71
CA PRO A 76 16.23 1.93 -10.05
C PRO A 76 15.65 2.35 -8.70
N SER A 77 14.50 1.77 -8.40
CA SER A 77 13.66 2.09 -7.25
C SER A 77 14.33 1.70 -5.93
N HIS A 78 15.26 2.53 -5.45
CA HIS A 78 15.83 2.38 -4.12
C HIS A 78 14.76 2.63 -3.05
N SER A 79 14.86 1.84 -1.98
CA SER A 79 13.92 1.83 -0.85
C SER A 79 13.82 3.19 -0.13
N SER A 80 14.87 4.02 -0.18
CA SER A 80 14.91 5.34 0.46
C SER A 80 13.83 6.30 -0.04
N ALA A 81 13.59 6.37 -1.35
CA ALA A 81 12.54 7.21 -1.92
C ALA A 81 11.14 6.74 -1.51
N PHE A 82 10.94 5.42 -1.42
CA PHE A 82 9.70 4.82 -0.92
C PHE A 82 9.48 5.17 0.57
N TYR A 83 10.51 5.03 1.41
CA TYR A 83 10.42 5.37 2.84
C TYR A 83 10.14 6.85 3.06
N PHE A 84 10.80 7.72 2.30
CA PHE A 84 10.54 9.15 2.32
C PHE A 84 9.07 9.44 1.97
N ALA A 85 8.58 8.89 0.86
CA ALA A 85 7.19 9.06 0.44
C ALA A 85 6.21 8.53 1.49
N PHE A 86 6.51 7.39 2.10
CA PHE A 86 5.68 6.79 3.14
C PHE A 86 5.54 7.68 4.37
N VAL A 87 6.66 8.19 4.89
CA VAL A 87 6.67 9.06 6.06
C VAL A 87 5.92 10.36 5.78
N ILE A 88 6.19 11.03 4.65
CA ILE A 88 5.51 12.29 4.31
C ILE A 88 4.02 12.05 4.07
N SER A 89 3.64 11.00 3.34
CA SER A 89 2.23 10.66 3.13
C SER A 89 1.50 10.35 4.45
N LEU A 90 2.15 9.66 5.38
CA LEU A 90 1.59 9.39 6.71
C LEU A 90 1.36 10.70 7.47
N LEU A 91 2.31 11.64 7.45
CA LEU A 91 2.16 12.95 8.08
C LEU A 91 1.00 13.76 7.46
N LEU A 92 0.85 13.73 6.14
CA LEU A 92 -0.26 14.41 5.44
C LEU A 92 -1.62 13.82 5.84
N VAL A 93 -1.72 12.50 5.96
CA VAL A 93 -2.94 11.82 6.42
C VAL A 93 -3.24 12.19 7.87
N VAL A 94 -2.24 12.11 8.76
CA VAL A 94 -2.40 12.51 10.18
C VAL A 94 -2.90 13.94 10.28
N ARG A 95 -2.34 14.87 9.48
CA ARG A 95 -2.83 16.25 9.41
C ARG A 95 -4.29 16.33 8.95
N LYS A 96 -4.69 15.62 7.88
CA LYS A 96 -6.10 15.59 7.41
C LYS A 96 -7.05 15.05 8.48
N VAL A 97 -6.63 14.03 9.23
CA VAL A 97 -7.40 13.41 10.32
C VAL A 97 -7.57 14.38 11.50
N ILE A 98 -6.50 15.06 11.93
CA ILE A 98 -6.57 16.07 13.00
C ILE A 98 -7.49 17.23 12.59
N GLN A 99 -7.46 17.63 11.32
CA GLN A 99 -8.36 18.65 10.76
C GLN A 99 -9.81 18.16 10.56
N LYS A 100 -10.14 16.92 10.94
CA LYS A 100 -11.45 16.27 10.75
C LYS A 100 -11.95 16.25 9.30
N LYS A 101 -11.03 16.37 8.33
CA LYS A 101 -11.36 16.31 6.89
C LYS A 101 -11.59 14.88 6.40
N VAL A 102 -11.04 13.91 7.13
CA VAL A 102 -11.09 12.48 6.78
C VAL A 102 -11.32 11.67 8.06
N GLN A 103 -12.25 10.72 8.01
CA GLN A 103 -12.45 9.77 9.11
C GLN A 103 -11.42 8.63 9.00
N LEU A 104 -10.54 8.53 10.00
CA LEU A 104 -9.44 7.57 9.99
C LEU A 104 -9.89 6.12 9.78
N ALA A 105 -11.00 5.71 10.41
CA ALA A 105 -11.51 4.34 10.32
C ALA A 105 -11.89 3.95 8.88
N LEU A 106 -12.66 4.78 8.19
CA LEU A 106 -13.07 4.53 6.80
C LEU A 106 -11.91 4.70 5.82
N PHE A 107 -11.05 5.69 6.04
CA PHE A 107 -9.88 5.92 5.20
C PHE A 107 -8.91 4.75 5.29
N SER A 108 -8.47 4.35 6.49
CA SER A 108 -7.57 3.22 6.66
C SER A 108 -8.14 1.92 6.09
N TYR A 109 -9.42 1.63 6.34
CA TYR A 109 -10.10 0.46 5.76
C TYR A 109 -10.10 0.47 4.23
N THR A 110 -10.42 1.61 3.63
CA THR A 110 -10.44 1.74 2.17
C THR A 110 -9.04 1.68 1.58
N THR A 111 -8.06 2.36 2.19
CA THR A 111 -6.66 2.33 1.76
C THR A 111 -6.08 0.91 1.86
N ILE A 112 -6.25 0.24 2.99
CA ILE A 112 -5.69 -1.10 3.22
C ILE A 112 -6.37 -2.11 2.29
N GLY A 113 -7.70 -2.06 2.14
CA GLY A 113 -8.42 -2.93 1.22
C GLY A 113 -7.95 -2.75 -0.23
N ILE A 114 -7.85 -1.51 -0.71
CA ILE A 114 -7.38 -1.23 -2.08
C ILE A 114 -5.90 -1.62 -2.25
N VAL A 115 -5.03 -1.30 -1.29
CA VAL A 115 -3.59 -1.65 -1.38
C VAL A 115 -3.39 -3.16 -1.33
N LEU A 116 -4.16 -3.89 -0.52
CA LEU A 116 -4.12 -5.34 -0.45
C LEU A 116 -4.55 -5.97 -1.79
N LEU A 117 -5.71 -5.57 -2.31
CA LEU A 117 -6.21 -6.06 -3.60
C LEU A 117 -5.28 -5.66 -4.76
N ALA A 118 -4.72 -4.46 -4.73
CA ALA A 118 -3.76 -4.00 -5.74
C ALA A 118 -2.47 -4.81 -5.67
N SER A 119 -1.99 -5.13 -4.46
CA SER A 119 -0.81 -6.00 -4.29
C SER A 119 -1.10 -7.38 -4.84
N PHE A 120 -2.29 -7.94 -4.56
CA PHE A 120 -2.71 -9.23 -5.11
C PHE A 120 -2.73 -9.23 -6.64
N PHE A 121 -3.41 -8.27 -7.27
CA PHE A 121 -3.47 -8.17 -8.72
C PHE A 121 -2.08 -7.93 -9.33
N TYR A 122 -1.25 -7.10 -8.70
CA TYR A 122 0.11 -6.83 -9.15
C TYR A 122 0.94 -8.10 -9.19
N GLU A 123 1.04 -8.82 -8.07
CA GLU A 123 1.84 -10.05 -7.99
C GLU A 123 1.27 -11.17 -8.86
N PHE A 124 -0.06 -11.26 -8.98
CA PHE A 124 -0.69 -12.20 -9.90
C PHE A 124 -0.32 -11.92 -11.36
N MET A 125 -0.40 -10.66 -11.79
CA MET A 125 -0.05 -10.26 -13.14
C MET A 125 1.45 -10.39 -13.40
N ASP A 126 2.30 -10.03 -12.44
CA ASP A 126 3.76 -10.22 -12.53
C ASP A 126 4.12 -11.69 -12.69
N LEU A 127 3.48 -12.56 -11.92
CA LEU A 127 3.70 -14.00 -11.98
C LEU A 127 3.24 -14.61 -13.31
N VAL A 128 2.08 -14.21 -13.82
CA VAL A 128 1.50 -14.77 -15.06
C VAL A 128 2.18 -14.23 -16.32
N TRP A 129 2.64 -12.97 -16.31
CA TRP A 129 3.25 -12.35 -17.50
C TRP A 129 4.78 -12.36 -17.52
N GLN A 130 5.46 -12.37 -16.36
CA GLN A 130 6.92 -12.28 -16.27
C GLN A 130 7.59 -13.56 -15.75
N ASP A 131 6.82 -14.64 -15.53
CA ASP A 131 7.32 -15.93 -15.04
C ASP A 131 8.13 -15.81 -13.73
N ASN A 132 7.78 -14.85 -12.88
CA ASN A 132 8.47 -14.60 -11.61
C ASN A 132 8.12 -15.69 -10.57
N THR A 133 8.85 -16.80 -10.63
CA THR A 133 8.65 -17.98 -9.77
C THR A 133 8.85 -17.71 -8.28
N TYR A 134 9.52 -16.62 -7.89
CA TYR A 134 9.67 -16.25 -6.48
C TYR A 134 8.40 -15.60 -5.88
N GLY A 135 7.47 -15.11 -6.73
CA GLY A 135 6.26 -14.42 -6.31
C GLY A 135 5.21 -15.32 -5.64
N TRP A 136 5.24 -16.64 -5.85
CA TRP A 136 4.21 -17.57 -5.37
C TRP A 136 3.98 -17.53 -3.85
N ARG A 137 5.05 -17.41 -3.05
CA ARG A 137 4.93 -17.37 -1.58
C ARG A 137 4.25 -16.09 -1.12
N TYR A 138 4.61 -14.95 -1.74
CA TYR A 138 4.00 -13.68 -1.41
C TYR A 138 2.55 -13.61 -1.90
N LEU A 139 2.28 -14.10 -3.11
CA LEU A 139 0.92 -14.22 -3.64
C LEU A 139 0.03 -15.08 -2.72
N THR A 140 0.55 -16.18 -2.18
CA THR A 140 -0.18 -17.02 -1.21
C THR A 140 -0.61 -16.22 0.02
N LEU A 141 0.31 -15.44 0.61
CA LEU A 141 0.00 -14.54 1.73
C LEU A 141 -1.10 -13.53 1.37
N LEU A 142 -1.02 -12.92 0.18
CA LEU A 142 -2.00 -11.94 -0.29
C LEU A 142 -3.38 -12.56 -0.53
N VAL A 143 -3.45 -13.78 -1.06
CA VAL A 143 -4.71 -14.53 -1.23
C VAL A 143 -5.34 -14.79 0.15
N THR A 144 -4.56 -15.31 1.10
CA THR A 144 -5.04 -15.56 2.46
C THR A 144 -5.57 -14.28 3.12
N LEU A 145 -4.80 -13.18 3.02
CA LEU A 145 -5.22 -11.89 3.57
C LEU A 145 -6.48 -11.34 2.89
N THR A 146 -6.62 -11.53 1.58
CA THR A 146 -7.81 -11.08 0.84
C THR A 146 -9.04 -11.85 1.29
N ILE A 147 -8.92 -13.17 1.48
CA ILE A 147 -10.01 -14.01 2.03
C ILE A 147 -10.37 -13.52 3.44
N ILE A 148 -9.39 -13.32 4.32
CA ILE A 148 -9.61 -12.81 5.68
C ILE A 148 -10.30 -11.45 5.63
N PHE A 149 -9.87 -10.54 4.76
CA PHE A 149 -10.44 -9.22 4.61
C PHE A 149 -11.91 -9.30 4.18
N VAL A 150 -12.24 -10.10 3.17
CA VAL A 150 -13.61 -10.27 2.67
C VAL A 150 -14.51 -10.91 3.72
N VAL A 151 -14.08 -12.00 4.33
CA VAL A 151 -14.88 -12.76 5.30
C VAL A 151 -15.13 -11.95 6.57
N LEU A 152 -14.12 -11.26 7.10
CA LEU A 152 -14.23 -10.51 8.36
C LEU A 152 -14.78 -9.09 8.19
N ASN A 153 -15.01 -8.62 6.96
CA ASN A 153 -15.52 -7.27 6.66
C ASN A 153 -16.87 -6.94 7.33
N THR A 154 -17.73 -7.95 7.48
CA THR A 154 -19.07 -7.82 8.07
C THR A 154 -19.06 -8.02 9.58
N TYR A 155 -18.05 -8.71 10.13
CA TYR A 155 -18.00 -9.08 11.55
C TYR A 155 -17.18 -8.11 12.40
N LEU A 156 -16.19 -7.43 11.83
CA LEU A 156 -15.28 -6.55 12.57
C LEU A 156 -15.49 -5.08 12.21
N SER A 157 -15.23 -4.20 13.17
CA SER A 157 -15.18 -2.76 12.88
C SER A 157 -14.09 -2.47 11.86
N LYS A 158 -14.33 -1.49 10.98
CA LYS A 158 -13.43 -1.11 9.86
C LYS A 158 -11.99 -0.84 10.34
N GLN A 159 -11.86 -0.21 11.50
CA GLN A 159 -10.58 0.12 12.11
C GLN A 159 -9.86 -1.10 12.71
N LEU A 160 -10.61 -2.01 13.36
CA LEU A 160 -10.04 -3.26 13.88
C LEU A 160 -9.56 -4.15 12.74
N LEU A 161 -10.38 -4.32 11.70
CA LEU A 161 -10.02 -5.11 10.52
C LEU A 161 -8.77 -4.56 9.82
N SER A 162 -8.71 -3.23 9.65
CA SER A 162 -7.54 -2.53 9.11
C SER A 162 -6.26 -2.84 9.88
N GLY A 163 -6.31 -2.70 11.20
CA GLY A 163 -5.16 -2.99 12.06
C GLY A 163 -4.73 -4.45 12.01
N LEU A 164 -5.69 -5.39 12.04
CA LEU A 164 -5.43 -6.82 11.94
C LEU A 164 -4.77 -7.20 10.61
N ILE A 165 -5.29 -6.70 9.48
CA ILE A 165 -4.70 -6.97 8.16
C ILE A 165 -3.27 -6.44 8.09
N LEU A 166 -2.99 -5.23 8.60
CA LEU A 166 -1.62 -4.70 8.63
C LEU A 166 -0.68 -5.53 9.49
N ILE A 167 -1.14 -6.00 10.65
CA ILE A 167 -0.33 -6.85 11.55
C ILE A 167 -0.03 -8.20 10.90
N ILE A 168 -1.05 -8.87 10.34
CA ILE A 168 -0.88 -10.17 9.68
C ILE A 168 0.00 -10.01 8.43
N TRP A 169 -0.20 -8.96 7.64
CA TRP A 169 0.63 -8.67 6.47
C TRP A 169 2.08 -8.37 6.86
N GLY A 170 2.30 -7.51 7.85
CA GLY A 170 3.64 -7.20 8.35
C GLY A 170 4.35 -8.41 8.93
N THR A 171 3.64 -9.26 9.69
CA THR A 171 4.18 -10.52 10.21
C THR A 171 4.52 -11.50 9.08
N GLY A 172 3.59 -11.69 8.14
CA GLY A 172 3.79 -12.57 6.99
C GLY A 172 4.97 -12.13 6.13
N GLN A 173 5.10 -10.83 5.86
CA GLN A 173 6.24 -10.28 5.13
C GLN A 173 7.56 -10.42 5.88
N TRP A 174 7.55 -10.20 7.19
CA TRP A 174 8.74 -10.38 8.02
C TRP A 174 9.20 -11.85 8.03
N LEU A 175 8.28 -12.81 8.11
CA LEU A 175 8.59 -14.24 7.97
C LEU A 175 9.11 -14.59 6.57
N LEU A 176 8.50 -14.02 5.52
CA LEU A 176 8.98 -14.21 4.14
C LEU A 176 10.40 -13.68 3.98
N ALA A 177 10.73 -12.52 4.58
CA ALA A 177 12.06 -11.92 4.53
C ALA A 177 13.16 -12.79 5.18
N MET A 178 12.81 -13.73 6.05
CA MET A 178 13.77 -14.69 6.61
C MET A 178 14.07 -15.85 5.63
N THR A 179 13.18 -16.10 4.67
CA THR A 179 13.26 -17.26 3.76
C THR A 179 13.56 -16.88 2.32
N LEU A 180 13.37 -15.63 1.94
CA LEU A 180 13.62 -15.08 0.62
C LEU A 180 14.82 -14.13 0.65
N PRO A 181 15.63 -14.09 -0.43
CA PRO A 181 16.80 -13.20 -0.50
C PRO A 181 16.43 -11.71 -0.52
N PHE A 182 15.22 -11.39 -0.97
CA PHE A 182 14.68 -10.04 -1.00
C PHE A 182 13.15 -10.09 -0.88
N THR A 183 12.57 -9.02 -0.33
CA THR A 183 11.13 -8.80 -0.27
C THR A 183 10.74 -7.56 -1.04
N THR A 184 9.68 -7.65 -1.82
CA THR A 184 9.19 -6.57 -2.67
C THR A 184 7.77 -6.14 -2.28
N VAL A 185 7.47 -4.86 -2.51
CA VAL A 185 6.11 -4.31 -2.47
C VAL A 185 5.94 -3.46 -3.71
N PHE A 186 5.05 -3.86 -4.63
CA PHE A 186 4.89 -3.21 -5.95
C PHE A 186 6.22 -3.06 -6.72
N GLY A 187 7.09 -4.07 -6.66
CA GLY A 187 8.41 -4.06 -7.30
C GLY A 187 9.49 -3.23 -6.57
N TYR A 188 9.16 -2.53 -5.48
CA TYR A 188 10.16 -1.85 -4.65
C TYR A 188 10.79 -2.85 -3.69
N LEU A 189 12.12 -2.90 -3.62
CA LEU A 189 12.84 -3.68 -2.61
C LEU A 189 12.65 -3.04 -1.24
N ILE A 190 12.08 -3.78 -0.29
CA ILE A 190 11.77 -3.28 1.05
C ILE A 190 12.61 -4.03 2.08
N SER A 191 13.33 -3.28 2.91
CA SER A 191 14.07 -3.79 4.06
C SER A 191 13.14 -4.36 5.14
N PRO A 192 13.53 -5.45 5.84
CA PRO A 192 12.67 -6.13 6.81
C PRO A 192 12.16 -5.26 7.98
N TRP A 193 12.95 -4.26 8.40
CA TRP A 193 12.56 -3.35 9.50
C TRP A 193 11.29 -2.55 9.18
N PHE A 194 11.01 -2.31 7.90
CA PHE A 194 9.82 -1.56 7.48
C PHE A 194 8.53 -2.30 7.82
N PHE A 195 8.54 -3.65 7.79
CA PHE A 195 7.39 -4.45 8.19
C PHE A 195 7.09 -4.31 9.69
N VAL A 196 8.11 -4.08 10.53
CA VAL A 196 7.92 -3.75 11.96
C VAL A 196 7.18 -2.43 12.12
N VAL A 197 7.51 -1.41 11.31
CA VAL A 197 6.78 -0.13 11.32
C VAL A 197 5.32 -0.32 10.92
N LEU A 198 5.04 -1.14 9.89
CA LEU A 198 3.66 -1.45 9.49
C LEU A 198 2.88 -2.17 10.61
N MET A 199 3.52 -3.10 11.33
CA MET A 199 2.91 -3.75 12.49
C MET A 199 2.59 -2.73 13.60
N ILE A 200 3.50 -1.81 13.91
CA ILE A 200 3.25 -0.74 14.90
C ILE A 200 2.07 0.13 14.48
N ILE A 201 1.99 0.52 13.20
CA ILE A 201 0.84 1.28 12.67
C ILE A 201 -0.46 0.48 12.84
N GLY A 202 -0.44 -0.82 12.54
CA GLY A 202 -1.60 -1.70 12.73
C GLY A 202 -2.07 -1.73 14.19
N VAL A 203 -1.13 -1.87 15.14
CA VAL A 203 -1.42 -1.81 16.59
C VAL A 203 -2.03 -0.46 16.98
N VAL A 204 -1.43 0.65 16.54
CA VAL A 204 -1.94 2.01 16.81
C VAL A 204 -3.36 2.17 16.27
N LEU A 205 -3.65 1.68 15.06
CA LEU A 205 -5.00 1.73 14.49
C LEU A 205 -6.01 1.01 15.37
N MET A 206 -5.68 -0.17 15.91
CA MET A 206 -6.59 -0.92 16.79
C MET A 206 -6.93 -0.15 18.08
N PHE A 207 -5.97 0.58 18.67
CA PHE A 207 -6.16 1.26 19.96
C PHE A 207 -6.89 2.60 19.86
N ILE A 208 -6.83 3.31 18.73
CA ILE A 208 -7.43 4.65 18.60
C ILE A 208 -8.97 4.62 18.76
N ASN A 209 -9.64 3.50 18.49
CA ASN A 209 -11.10 3.41 18.58
C ASN A 209 -11.62 3.12 20.01
N ASN A 210 -10.85 2.41 20.84
CA ASN A 210 -11.30 1.99 22.17
C ASN A 210 -11.45 3.16 23.16
N ARG A 211 -10.89 4.34 22.87
CA ARG A 211 -11.00 5.51 23.76
C ARG A 211 -12.33 6.25 23.69
N LYS A 212 -13.20 5.99 22.71
CA LYS A 212 -14.48 6.70 22.57
C LYS A 212 -15.69 5.97 23.18
N GLN A 213 -15.55 4.68 23.51
CA GLN A 213 -16.66 3.88 24.07
C GLN A 213 -16.69 3.84 25.61
N VAL A 214 -15.67 4.38 26.29
CA VAL A 214 -15.57 4.36 27.77
C VAL A 214 -16.10 5.67 28.42
N THR A 215 -16.53 6.64 27.62
CA THR A 215 -17.07 7.93 28.09
C THR A 215 -18.50 8.20 27.60
N SER A 216 -19.30 7.14 27.41
CA SER A 216 -20.72 7.22 27.10
C SER A 216 -21.53 6.59 28.22
#